data_AF-A0A6N6W7E3-F1
#
_entry.id   AF-A0A6N6W7E3-F1
#
_cell.length_a   1.000
_cell.length_b   1.000
_cell.length_c   1.000
_cell.angle_alpha   90.00
_cell.angle_beta   90.00
_cell.angle_gamma   90.00
#
_symmetry.space_group_name_H-M   'P 1'
#
loop_
_entity.id
_entity.type
_entity.pdbx_description
1 polymer ?
#
loop_
_entity_poly.entity_id
_entity_poly.type
_entity_poly.pdbx_seq_one_letter_code
_entity_poly.pdbx_strand_id
1 'polypeptide(L)'
;MQIIDAHRPSQRPRKLCAALTNALTVTGGLVSLASLMVLVVTAPLAHAEAPRFAFAVIASTMQSPADEAPTQRLIDAIGRDRDVSFVVYDGNLKGAKEACRDALYERRHALLETSRPALFFIPGQHDWADCGTAEAGGFDPVERLDQLRQTLFIDSTSMGQNPIALTRESEVSRFRPFRENVRWQVGDTVFVGLNAPSPNNHYLTAGGRNGEFEDRVIANAFWLEHAGEYAKRRDARAIVVFIQGDPDPERYERPDRFAWLRFARNTRRDGFLEFKRSLVKLAQIFRGPVLVIHCDDERASAGFVIDQPLRNDKGMLVTNLTRVELAPHDRLNQWIQIEADLGKKPPFRVSVRDVPRQMPMPTAAPVPQREEPAASMPAVPALGPASELPPLLQTPGQQQPDQQQHRPTDDGNGEYGPAMSGPPASTVLPHAPGAPSGAPGTPASSVQRGP
;
A
#
# COMPACT_ATOMS: atom_id res chain seq x y z
N MET A 1 -15.30 59.33 7.87
CA MET A 1 -14.26 60.19 8.47
C MET A 1 -12.95 59.84 7.77
N GLN A 2 -12.36 60.78 7.03
CA GLN A 2 -11.12 60.54 6.27
C GLN A 2 -9.90 60.58 7.20
N ILE A 3 -8.92 59.71 6.97
CA ILE A 3 -7.51 59.99 7.26
C ILE A 3 -6.72 59.59 6.00
N ILE A 4 -5.77 60.44 5.63
CA ILE A 4 -5.11 60.49 4.32
C ILE A 4 -3.63 60.08 4.45
N ASP A 5 -3.13 59.44 3.40
CA ASP A 5 -1.75 59.20 2.96
C ASP A 5 -0.56 59.10 3.94
N ALA A 6 0.27 58.08 3.67
CA ALA A 6 1.70 58.32 3.41
C ALA A 6 2.28 57.26 2.45
N HIS A 7 2.34 57.58 1.15
CA HIS A 7 3.14 56.79 0.19
C HIS A 7 4.65 56.90 0.51
N ARG A 8 5.37 55.77 0.54
CA ARG A 8 6.84 55.72 0.52
C ARG A 8 7.33 54.81 -0.62
N PRO A 9 8.05 55.34 -1.63
CA PRO A 9 8.64 54.52 -2.68
C PRO A 9 9.95 53.88 -2.19
N SER A 10 10.03 52.54 -2.20
CA SER A 10 11.29 51.83 -1.95
C SER A 10 12.17 51.90 -3.21
N GLN A 11 13.34 52.54 -3.07
CA GLN A 11 14.27 52.75 -4.16
C GLN A 11 14.99 51.44 -4.53
N ARG A 12 15.08 51.16 -5.84
CA ARG A 12 15.97 50.11 -6.37
C ARG A 12 17.44 50.52 -6.15
N PRO A 13 18.30 49.70 -5.52
CA PRO A 13 19.73 49.89 -5.61
C PRO A 13 20.19 49.61 -7.06
N ARG A 14 20.99 50.54 -7.60
CA ARG A 14 21.55 50.47 -8.95
C ARG A 14 22.62 49.37 -9.04
N LYS A 15 22.75 48.77 -10.23
CA LYS A 15 23.88 47.90 -10.58
C LYS A 15 25.19 48.66 -10.42
N LEU A 16 26.13 48.14 -9.63
CA LEU A 16 27.52 48.56 -9.60
C LEU A 16 28.35 47.54 -10.37
N CYS A 17 28.70 47.87 -11.61
CA CYS A 17 29.73 47.13 -12.34
C CYS A 17 31.10 47.57 -11.81
N ALA A 18 31.81 46.68 -11.12
CA ALA A 18 33.20 46.90 -10.77
C ALA A 18 34.07 46.72 -12.02
N ALA A 19 34.62 47.81 -12.55
CA ALA A 19 35.66 47.75 -13.57
C ALA A 19 37.01 47.52 -12.87
N LEU A 20 37.61 46.34 -13.06
CA LEU A 20 38.96 46.04 -12.58
C LEU A 20 39.99 46.45 -13.63
N THR A 21 40.64 47.59 -13.41
CA THR A 21 41.82 48.04 -14.15
C THR A 21 43.07 47.31 -13.67
N ASN A 22 43.51 46.29 -14.39
CA ASN A 22 44.86 45.73 -14.24
C ASN A 22 45.81 46.40 -15.23
N ALA A 23 46.74 47.21 -14.72
CA ALA A 23 47.89 47.69 -15.47
C ALA A 23 49.05 46.69 -15.34
N LEU A 24 49.55 46.17 -16.46
CA LEU A 24 50.88 45.54 -16.52
C LEU A 24 51.69 46.16 -17.65
N THR A 25 52.73 46.89 -17.27
CA THR A 25 53.81 47.33 -18.15
C THR A 25 54.97 46.34 -18.08
N VAL A 26 55.21 45.59 -19.15
CA VAL A 26 56.48 44.87 -19.36
C VAL A 26 56.95 45.13 -20.79
N THR A 27 58.24 45.41 -20.92
CA THR A 27 58.89 45.95 -22.12
C THR A 27 59.45 44.87 -23.05
N GLY A 28 59.27 45.06 -24.36
CA GLY A 28 60.27 44.78 -25.40
C GLY A 28 60.70 43.32 -25.66
N GLY A 29 60.15 42.72 -26.71
CA GLY A 29 60.68 41.46 -27.28
C GLY A 29 59.97 41.07 -28.58
N LEU A 30 60.61 41.31 -29.74
CA LEU A 30 60.06 41.01 -31.07
C LEU A 30 60.34 39.54 -31.48
N VAL A 31 59.44 38.59 -31.18
CA VAL A 31 59.39 37.28 -31.88
C VAL A 31 57.96 36.74 -32.00
N SER A 32 57.49 36.64 -33.25
CA SER A 32 56.44 35.74 -33.81
C SER A 32 55.02 35.65 -33.22
N LEU A 33 54.05 35.39 -34.10
CA LEU A 33 52.63 35.32 -33.80
C LEU A 33 52.24 33.99 -33.12
N ALA A 34 51.58 34.06 -31.96
CA ALA A 34 50.64 33.04 -31.50
C ALA A 34 49.65 33.65 -30.49
N SER A 35 48.59 34.29 -30.98
CA SER A 35 47.52 34.81 -30.11
C SER A 35 46.72 33.67 -29.47
N LEU A 36 47.11 33.26 -28.27
CA LEU A 36 46.33 32.32 -27.46
C LEU A 36 45.12 33.05 -26.86
N MET A 37 44.08 33.20 -27.68
CA MET A 37 42.76 33.70 -27.26
C MET A 37 42.18 32.74 -26.21
N VAL A 38 42.28 33.12 -24.93
CA VAL A 38 41.56 32.43 -23.84
C VAL A 38 40.08 32.76 -23.98
N LEU A 39 39.41 32.01 -24.85
CA LEU A 39 37.97 32.06 -25.02
C LEU A 39 37.33 31.47 -23.76
N VAL A 40 37.06 32.33 -22.77
CA VAL A 40 36.19 31.97 -21.63
C VAL A 40 34.79 31.79 -22.19
N VAL A 41 34.50 30.57 -22.63
CA VAL A 41 33.16 30.14 -23.01
C VAL A 41 32.34 30.10 -21.72
N THR A 42 31.72 31.22 -21.39
CA THR A 42 30.56 31.24 -20.49
C THR A 42 29.42 30.56 -21.23
N ALA A 43 29.47 29.22 -21.30
CA ALA A 43 28.32 28.44 -21.70
C ALA A 43 27.17 28.88 -20.77
N PRO A 44 26.04 29.36 -21.29
CA PRO A 44 24.88 29.53 -20.45
C PRO A 44 24.59 28.16 -19.84
N LEU A 45 24.48 28.10 -18.51
CA LEU A 45 23.84 26.98 -17.85
C LEU A 45 22.40 26.96 -18.37
N ALA A 46 22.19 26.21 -19.45
CA ALA A 46 20.89 25.84 -19.93
C ALA A 46 20.21 25.13 -18.75
N HIS A 47 19.38 25.89 -18.03
CA HIS A 47 18.46 25.31 -17.10
C HIS A 47 17.53 24.48 -17.97
N ALA A 48 17.79 23.17 -18.03
CA ALA A 48 16.90 22.23 -18.69
C ALA A 48 15.51 22.50 -18.13
N GLU A 49 14.59 22.95 -18.98
CA GLU A 49 13.23 23.22 -18.57
C GLU A 49 12.70 21.90 -18.02
N ALA A 50 12.38 21.88 -16.72
CA ALA A 50 12.09 20.65 -16.02
C ALA A 50 10.94 19.94 -16.75
N PRO A 51 11.11 18.69 -17.19
CA PRO A 51 10.21 18.06 -18.14
C PRO A 51 8.79 18.07 -17.57
N ARG A 52 7.91 18.79 -18.25
CA ARG A 52 6.48 18.85 -17.93
C ARG A 52 5.83 17.58 -18.43
N PHE A 53 5.05 16.93 -17.59
CA PHE A 53 4.31 15.72 -17.94
C PHE A 53 2.97 15.70 -17.19
N ALA A 54 2.01 14.94 -17.70
CA ALA A 54 0.79 14.64 -16.96
C ALA A 54 0.67 13.14 -16.68
N PHE A 55 -0.11 12.80 -15.67
CA PHE A 55 -0.59 11.44 -15.43
C PHE A 55 -2.09 11.45 -15.16
N ALA A 56 -2.77 10.35 -15.46
CA ALA A 56 -4.18 10.19 -15.18
C ALA A 56 -4.39 9.32 -13.94
N VAL A 57 -5.43 9.59 -13.17
CA VAL A 57 -5.92 8.73 -12.09
C VAL A 57 -7.39 8.43 -12.31
N ILE A 58 -7.73 7.15 -12.20
CA ILE A 58 -9.07 6.57 -12.24
C ILE A 58 -9.21 5.60 -11.06
N ALA A 59 -10.42 5.37 -10.56
CA ALA A 59 -10.66 4.49 -9.42
C ALA A 59 -12.11 3.99 -9.42
N SER A 60 -12.34 2.83 -8.79
CA SER A 60 -13.69 2.24 -8.65
C SER A 60 -14.49 2.18 -9.97
N THR A 61 -13.83 2.10 -11.13
CA THR A 61 -14.51 2.19 -12.42
C THR A 61 -15.18 0.86 -12.80
N MET A 62 -14.76 -0.27 -12.22
CA MET A 62 -15.38 -1.58 -12.43
C MET A 62 -16.14 -2.05 -11.18
N GLN A 63 -17.36 -1.54 -10.97
CA GLN A 63 -18.24 -1.98 -9.87
C GLN A 63 -19.15 -3.15 -10.26
N SER A 64 -19.24 -3.44 -11.56
CA SER A 64 -20.03 -4.55 -12.11
C SER A 64 -19.47 -5.00 -13.47
N PRO A 65 -19.88 -6.17 -14.02
CA PRO A 65 -19.44 -6.61 -15.35
C PRO A 65 -19.89 -5.67 -16.49
N ALA A 66 -20.96 -4.90 -16.28
CA ALA A 66 -21.43 -3.91 -17.26
C ALA A 66 -20.48 -2.71 -17.41
N ASP A 67 -19.62 -2.47 -16.41
CA ASP A 67 -18.68 -1.35 -16.39
C ASP A 67 -17.35 -1.65 -17.11
N GLU A 68 -17.11 -2.91 -17.51
CA GLU A 68 -15.85 -3.33 -18.14
C GLU A 68 -15.63 -2.64 -19.49
N ALA A 69 -16.62 -2.66 -20.41
CA ALA A 69 -16.51 -1.96 -21.69
C ALA A 69 -16.44 -0.41 -21.55
N PRO A 70 -17.23 0.25 -20.68
CA PRO A 70 -17.03 1.66 -20.33
C PRO A 70 -15.64 1.98 -19.76
N THR A 71 -15.08 1.13 -18.90
CA THR A 71 -13.72 1.28 -18.33
C THR A 71 -12.65 1.13 -19.40
N GLN A 72 -12.76 0.13 -20.27
CA GLN A 72 -11.88 -0.04 -21.43
C GLN A 72 -11.88 1.22 -22.30
N ARG A 73 -13.07 1.78 -22.57
CA ARG A 73 -13.22 3.02 -23.32
C ARG A 73 -12.58 4.23 -22.60
N LEU A 74 -12.67 4.31 -21.28
CA LEU A 74 -12.02 5.35 -20.48
C LEU A 74 -10.49 5.25 -20.59
N ILE A 75 -9.93 4.06 -20.43
CA ILE A 75 -8.49 3.78 -20.60
C ILE A 75 -8.02 4.09 -22.03
N ASP A 76 -8.78 3.68 -23.05
CA ASP A 76 -8.50 4.01 -24.45
C ASP A 76 -8.58 5.52 -24.75
N ALA A 77 -9.42 6.27 -24.01
CA ALA A 77 -9.55 7.72 -24.16
C ALA A 77 -8.30 8.42 -23.62
N ILE A 78 -7.88 8.03 -22.42
CA ILE A 78 -6.65 8.49 -21.78
C ILE A 78 -5.45 8.14 -22.68
N GLY A 79 -5.37 6.92 -23.21
CA GLY A 79 -4.31 6.46 -24.12
C GLY A 79 -4.31 7.08 -25.53
N ARG A 80 -5.15 8.08 -25.79
CA ARG A 80 -5.06 8.95 -26.98
C ARG A 80 -4.54 10.35 -26.67
N ASP A 81 -4.55 10.76 -25.41
CA ASP A 81 -3.87 11.97 -24.96
C ASP A 81 -2.36 11.70 -24.93
N ARG A 82 -1.59 12.52 -25.67
CA ARG A 82 -0.13 12.36 -25.78
C ARG A 82 0.62 13.01 -24.61
N ASP A 83 -0.06 13.85 -23.82
CA ASP A 83 0.55 14.53 -22.67
C ASP A 83 0.50 13.64 -21.41
N VAL A 84 -0.30 12.58 -21.42
CA VAL A 84 -0.40 11.58 -20.35
C VAL A 84 0.70 10.52 -20.48
N SER A 85 1.63 10.52 -19.54
CA SER A 85 2.76 9.57 -19.50
C SER A 85 2.41 8.21 -18.90
N PHE A 86 1.46 8.16 -17.96
CA PHE A 86 0.98 6.93 -17.31
C PHE A 86 -0.41 7.12 -16.67
N VAL A 87 -1.03 6.01 -16.31
CA VAL A 87 -2.31 5.90 -15.61
C VAL A 87 -2.11 5.25 -14.25
N VAL A 88 -2.83 5.69 -13.24
CA VAL A 88 -2.99 4.97 -11.97
C VAL A 88 -4.45 4.55 -11.83
N TYR A 89 -4.67 3.26 -11.62
CA TYR A 89 -5.96 2.70 -11.20
C TYR A 89 -5.91 2.56 -9.67
N ASP A 90 -6.53 3.50 -8.95
CA ASP A 90 -6.45 3.65 -7.50
C ASP A 90 -7.55 2.84 -6.80
N GLY A 91 -7.43 1.51 -6.91
CA GLY A 91 -8.23 0.54 -6.18
C GLY A 91 -9.66 0.32 -6.65
N ASN A 92 -10.24 -0.75 -6.09
CA ASN A 92 -11.54 -1.29 -6.41
C ASN A 92 -11.63 -1.66 -7.90
N LEU A 93 -10.79 -2.63 -8.28
CA LEU A 93 -10.90 -3.40 -9.52
C LEU A 93 -12.20 -4.20 -9.58
N LYS A 94 -12.88 -4.38 -8.43
CA LYS A 94 -14.24 -4.91 -8.38
C LYS A 94 -15.20 -4.14 -7.48
N GLY A 95 -16.50 -4.38 -7.67
CA GLY A 95 -17.55 -3.92 -6.76
C GLY A 95 -17.58 -4.71 -5.45
N ALA A 96 -18.13 -4.09 -4.40
CA ALA A 96 -18.30 -4.70 -3.08
C ALA A 96 -18.99 -6.07 -3.11
N LYS A 97 -20.01 -6.22 -3.98
CA LYS A 97 -20.86 -7.43 -4.10
C LYS A 97 -20.44 -8.40 -5.21
N GLU A 98 -19.31 -8.15 -5.87
CA GLU A 98 -18.77 -9.11 -6.82
C GLU A 98 -17.91 -10.13 -6.09
N ALA A 99 -18.13 -11.42 -6.38
CA ALA A 99 -17.42 -12.50 -5.70
C ALA A 99 -15.93 -12.50 -6.07
N CYS A 100 -15.04 -12.70 -5.08
CA CYS A 100 -13.58 -12.65 -5.24
C CYS A 100 -12.97 -13.87 -5.96
N ARG A 101 -13.59 -14.34 -7.05
CA ARG A 101 -13.12 -15.46 -7.89
C ARG A 101 -11.92 -15.04 -8.74
N ASP A 102 -10.99 -15.97 -8.96
CA ASP A 102 -9.76 -15.71 -9.73
C ASP A 102 -10.05 -15.21 -11.15
N ALA A 103 -11.01 -15.84 -11.85
CA ALA A 103 -11.46 -15.44 -13.19
C ALA A 103 -12.03 -14.00 -13.29
N LEU A 104 -12.41 -13.38 -12.17
CA LEU A 104 -12.78 -11.95 -12.13
C LEU A 104 -11.54 -11.07 -12.24
N TYR A 105 -10.52 -11.36 -11.42
CA TYR A 105 -9.26 -10.63 -11.40
C TYR A 105 -8.46 -10.85 -12.69
N GLU A 106 -8.39 -12.09 -13.21
CA GLU A 106 -7.72 -12.39 -14.49
C GLU A 106 -8.30 -11.58 -15.66
N ARG A 107 -9.64 -11.54 -15.78
CA ARG A 107 -10.32 -10.81 -16.85
C ARG A 107 -10.07 -9.30 -16.76
N ARG A 108 -10.06 -8.74 -15.55
CA ARG A 108 -9.85 -7.30 -15.33
C ARG A 108 -8.39 -6.90 -15.37
N HIS A 109 -7.48 -7.79 -15.01
CA HIS A 109 -6.05 -7.64 -15.28
C HIS A 109 -5.79 -7.56 -16.78
N ALA A 110 -6.36 -8.50 -17.56
CA ALA A 110 -6.27 -8.45 -19.03
C ALA A 110 -6.88 -7.17 -19.64
N LEU A 111 -7.91 -6.59 -19.00
CA LEU A 111 -8.44 -5.28 -19.38
C LEU A 111 -7.44 -4.15 -19.09
N LEU A 112 -6.83 -4.10 -17.90
CA LEU A 112 -5.80 -3.10 -17.57
C LEU A 112 -4.58 -3.17 -18.51
N GLU A 113 -4.17 -4.38 -18.91
CA GLU A 113 -3.07 -4.62 -19.86
C GLU A 113 -3.31 -4.05 -21.27
N THR A 114 -4.56 -3.75 -21.63
CA THR A 114 -4.84 -3.05 -22.90
C THR A 114 -4.36 -1.60 -22.91
N SER A 115 -4.10 -1.01 -21.73
CA SER A 115 -3.71 0.39 -21.60
C SER A 115 -2.51 0.70 -22.48
N ARG A 116 -2.65 1.72 -23.34
CA ARG A 116 -1.55 2.17 -24.21
C ARG A 116 -0.37 2.73 -23.40
N PRO A 117 -0.56 3.74 -22.53
CA PRO A 117 0.48 4.14 -21.58
C PRO A 117 0.63 3.10 -20.46
N ALA A 118 1.74 3.15 -19.73
CA ALA A 118 1.92 2.41 -18.49
C ALA A 118 0.73 2.58 -17.53
N LEU A 119 0.29 1.50 -16.90
CA LEU A 119 -0.78 1.52 -15.90
C LEU A 119 -0.28 0.90 -14.58
N PHE A 120 -0.47 1.63 -13.49
CA PHE A 120 -0.17 1.18 -12.13
C PHE A 120 -1.46 0.88 -11.38
N PHE A 121 -1.60 -0.32 -10.83
CA PHE A 121 -2.74 -0.70 -9.99
C PHE A 121 -2.36 -0.62 -8.50
N ILE A 122 -3.16 0.10 -7.72
CA ILE A 122 -3.09 0.18 -6.25
C ILE A 122 -4.28 -0.61 -5.70
N PRO A 123 -4.13 -1.54 -4.74
CA PRO A 123 -5.27 -2.31 -4.22
C PRO A 123 -6.17 -1.47 -3.30
N GLY A 124 -7.49 -1.67 -3.44
CA GLY A 124 -8.53 -1.06 -2.62
C GLY A 124 -9.27 -2.04 -1.72
N GLN A 125 -10.23 -1.51 -0.96
CA GLN A 125 -11.10 -2.26 -0.05
C GLN A 125 -11.79 -3.45 -0.74
N HIS A 126 -12.41 -3.21 -1.89
CA HIS A 126 -13.19 -4.25 -2.55
C HIS A 126 -12.30 -5.34 -3.18
N ASP A 127 -11.00 -5.11 -3.34
CA ASP A 127 -10.11 -6.04 -4.04
C ASP A 127 -9.70 -7.23 -3.16
N TRP A 128 -9.70 -7.06 -1.84
CA TRP A 128 -9.37 -8.13 -0.89
C TRP A 128 -10.10 -8.00 0.46
N ALA A 129 -10.20 -6.81 1.04
CA ALA A 129 -10.71 -6.59 2.39
C ALA A 129 -12.17 -7.04 2.58
N ASP A 130 -13.04 -6.72 1.60
CA ASP A 130 -14.47 -7.07 1.66
C ASP A 130 -14.78 -8.53 1.27
N CYS A 131 -13.78 -9.32 0.86
CA CYS A 131 -14.00 -10.67 0.32
C CYS A 131 -14.65 -11.65 1.30
N GLY A 132 -14.51 -11.39 2.62
CA GLY A 132 -15.18 -12.16 3.67
C GLY A 132 -16.67 -11.86 3.84
N THR A 133 -17.23 -10.89 3.13
CA THR A 133 -18.69 -10.66 3.11
C THR A 133 -19.40 -11.78 2.34
N ALA A 134 -20.63 -12.11 2.75
CA ALA A 134 -21.42 -13.15 2.09
C ALA A 134 -21.70 -12.80 0.62
N GLU A 135 -21.92 -11.52 0.33
CA GLU A 135 -22.13 -10.97 -1.01
C GLU A 135 -20.86 -11.07 -1.89
N ALA A 136 -19.66 -10.89 -1.32
CA ALA A 136 -18.39 -11.10 -2.02
C ALA A 136 -17.93 -12.58 -2.06
N GLY A 137 -18.77 -13.51 -1.63
CA GLY A 137 -18.55 -14.95 -1.71
C GLY A 137 -17.89 -15.59 -0.49
N GLY A 138 -17.61 -14.84 0.58
CA GLY A 138 -17.13 -15.39 1.85
C GLY A 138 -15.71 -15.98 1.82
N PHE A 139 -14.83 -15.43 0.98
CA PHE A 139 -13.41 -15.83 0.93
C PHE A 139 -12.63 -15.22 2.11
N ASP A 140 -11.50 -15.82 2.48
CA ASP A 140 -10.60 -15.21 3.46
C ASP A 140 -9.91 -13.95 2.87
N PRO A 141 -10.00 -12.76 3.49
CA PRO A 141 -9.41 -11.54 2.96
C PRO A 141 -7.88 -11.59 2.78
N VAL A 142 -7.17 -12.29 3.68
CA VAL A 142 -5.69 -12.35 3.65
C VAL A 142 -5.24 -13.29 2.54
N GLU A 143 -5.93 -14.42 2.37
CA GLU A 143 -5.71 -15.34 1.25
C GLU A 143 -5.99 -14.65 -0.10
N ARG A 144 -7.05 -13.83 -0.21
CA ARG A 144 -7.32 -13.03 -1.42
C ARG A 144 -6.25 -11.94 -1.65
N LEU A 145 -5.72 -11.31 -0.60
CA LEU A 145 -4.58 -10.39 -0.74
C LEU A 145 -3.31 -11.13 -1.23
N ASP A 146 -3.05 -12.33 -0.73
CA ASP A 146 -1.94 -13.18 -1.20
C ASP A 146 -2.14 -13.68 -2.63
N GLN A 147 -3.38 -13.90 -3.08
CA GLN A 147 -3.71 -14.18 -4.47
C GLN A 147 -3.32 -12.99 -5.38
N LEU A 148 -3.63 -11.75 -4.98
CA LEU A 148 -3.22 -10.55 -5.73
C LEU A 148 -1.69 -10.40 -5.78
N ARG A 149 -0.99 -10.71 -4.66
CA ARG A 149 0.48 -10.71 -4.58
C ARG A 149 1.15 -11.75 -5.49
N GLN A 150 0.46 -12.84 -5.79
CA GLN A 150 0.92 -13.90 -6.68
C GLN A 150 0.56 -13.65 -8.15
N THR A 151 -0.45 -12.82 -8.42
CA THR A 151 -0.98 -12.53 -9.76
C THR A 151 -0.66 -11.09 -10.19
N LEU A 152 -1.47 -10.10 -9.80
CA LEU A 152 -1.38 -8.70 -10.25
C LEU A 152 -0.10 -7.96 -9.79
N PHE A 153 0.60 -8.47 -8.78
CA PHE A 153 1.80 -7.83 -8.22
C PHE A 153 3.09 -8.65 -8.40
N ILE A 154 3.13 -9.56 -9.39
CA ILE A 154 4.31 -10.41 -9.64
C ILE A 154 5.47 -9.69 -10.34
N ASP A 155 5.19 -8.85 -11.34
CA ASP A 155 6.20 -8.33 -12.26
C ASP A 155 6.98 -7.12 -11.72
N SER A 156 8.22 -6.95 -12.19
CA SER A 156 9.07 -5.79 -11.90
C SER A 156 8.77 -4.57 -12.78
N THR A 157 7.65 -4.59 -13.50
CA THR A 157 7.19 -3.50 -14.37
C THR A 157 5.71 -3.21 -14.11
N SER A 158 5.24 -2.04 -14.56
CA SER A 158 3.81 -1.70 -14.61
C SER A 158 3.07 -2.57 -15.63
N MET A 159 1.74 -2.52 -15.58
CA MET A 159 0.86 -3.06 -16.61
C MET A 159 0.88 -2.15 -17.86
N GLY A 160 0.31 -2.64 -18.96
CA GLY A 160 0.04 -1.88 -20.18
C GLY A 160 1.13 -2.01 -21.24
N GLN A 161 0.81 -1.53 -22.44
CA GLN A 161 1.59 -1.72 -23.68
C GLN A 161 2.93 -0.98 -23.71
N ASN A 162 3.13 0.01 -22.85
CA ASN A 162 4.39 0.75 -22.70
C ASN A 162 4.81 0.76 -21.22
N PRO A 163 5.25 -0.38 -20.66
CA PRO A 163 5.39 -0.55 -19.22
C PRO A 163 6.64 0.16 -18.66
N ILE A 164 6.53 0.66 -17.44
CA ILE A 164 7.60 1.36 -16.70
C ILE A 164 8.16 0.43 -15.62
N ALA A 165 9.49 0.44 -15.42
CA ALA A 165 10.14 -0.33 -14.37
C ALA A 165 9.71 0.13 -12.95
N LEU A 166 9.42 -0.84 -12.09
CA LEU A 166 9.02 -0.67 -10.69
C LEU A 166 10.14 -1.11 -9.76
N THR A 167 10.28 -0.42 -8.62
CA THR A 167 10.85 -1.03 -7.40
C THR A 167 9.70 -1.47 -6.50
N ARG A 168 9.72 -2.71 -6.00
CA ARG A 168 8.74 -3.21 -5.01
C ARG A 168 9.35 -3.23 -3.60
N GLU A 169 8.50 -3.07 -2.59
CA GLU A 169 8.95 -3.23 -1.20
C GLU A 169 9.46 -4.65 -0.93
N SER A 170 8.88 -5.65 -1.60
CA SER A 170 9.29 -7.06 -1.53
C SER A 170 10.75 -7.36 -1.91
N GLU A 171 11.45 -6.43 -2.57
CA GLU A 171 12.90 -6.55 -2.80
C GLU A 171 13.71 -6.44 -1.49
N VAL A 172 13.16 -5.76 -0.48
CA VAL A 172 13.76 -5.67 0.84
C VAL A 172 13.49 -6.96 1.61
N SER A 173 14.56 -7.67 1.99
CA SER A 173 14.46 -9.06 2.51
C SER A 173 13.52 -9.26 3.70
N ARG A 174 13.28 -8.24 4.54
CA ARG A 174 12.30 -8.28 5.65
C ARG A 174 10.84 -8.20 5.19
N PHE A 175 10.60 -7.55 4.06
CA PHE A 175 9.28 -7.19 3.56
C PHE A 175 8.89 -7.96 2.30
N ARG A 176 9.55 -9.10 2.02
CA ARG A 176 9.26 -10.00 0.90
C ARG A 176 7.77 -10.29 0.62
N PRO A 177 6.87 -10.42 1.63
CA PRO A 177 5.43 -10.60 1.38
C PRO A 177 4.75 -9.38 0.73
N PHE A 178 5.21 -8.16 1.01
CA PHE A 178 4.56 -6.91 0.61
C PHE A 178 4.94 -6.52 -0.83
N ARG A 179 4.38 -7.25 -1.79
CA ARG A 179 4.61 -7.02 -3.23
C ARG A 179 3.78 -5.87 -3.80
N GLU A 180 2.65 -5.60 -3.18
CA GLU A 180 1.68 -4.59 -3.61
C GLU A 180 2.17 -3.15 -3.40
N ASN A 181 3.13 -2.95 -2.49
CA ASN A 181 3.77 -1.65 -2.26
C ASN A 181 4.87 -1.41 -3.32
N VAL A 182 4.72 -0.31 -4.07
CA VAL A 182 5.51 0.00 -5.26
C VAL A 182 6.12 1.40 -5.21
N ARG A 183 7.20 1.62 -5.95
CA ARG A 183 7.80 2.94 -6.19
C ARG A 183 8.34 3.03 -7.62
N TRP A 184 8.12 4.16 -8.27
CA TRP A 184 8.73 4.50 -9.56
C TRP A 184 9.12 5.98 -9.60
N GLN A 185 9.73 6.41 -10.72
CA GLN A 185 10.16 7.79 -10.92
C GLN A 185 9.90 8.21 -12.36
N VAL A 186 9.34 9.42 -12.55
CA VAL A 186 9.20 10.08 -13.85
C VAL A 186 9.72 11.51 -13.71
N GLY A 187 10.73 11.85 -14.52
CA GLY A 187 11.52 13.07 -14.32
C GLY A 187 12.10 13.15 -12.91
N ASP A 188 11.94 14.30 -12.25
CA ASP A 188 12.40 14.51 -10.88
C ASP A 188 11.31 14.20 -9.83
N THR A 189 10.23 13.50 -10.19
CA THR A 189 9.13 13.14 -9.27
C THR A 189 9.18 11.67 -8.93
N VAL A 190 9.23 11.36 -7.63
CA VAL A 190 9.13 9.99 -7.10
C VAL A 190 7.67 9.66 -6.78
N PHE A 191 7.21 8.51 -7.24
CA PHE A 191 5.84 8.04 -7.03
C PHE A 191 5.86 6.80 -6.13
N VAL A 192 4.90 6.70 -5.22
CA VAL A 192 4.78 5.61 -4.23
C VAL A 192 3.34 5.11 -4.23
N GLY A 193 3.13 3.82 -4.46
CA GLY A 193 1.83 3.15 -4.30
C GLY A 193 1.82 2.30 -3.04
N LEU A 194 0.72 2.35 -2.29
CA LEU A 194 0.58 1.66 -1.01
C LEU A 194 -0.78 0.98 -0.84
N ASN A 195 -0.77 -0.22 -0.27
CA ASN A 195 -1.98 -0.88 0.22
C ASN A 195 -2.43 -0.26 1.55
N ALA A 196 -3.31 0.72 1.48
CA ALA A 196 -4.00 1.32 2.62
C ALA A 196 -5.49 1.56 2.26
N PRO A 197 -6.33 0.53 2.41
CA PRO A 197 -7.69 0.54 1.87
C PRO A 197 -8.71 1.25 2.77
N SER A 198 -9.81 1.68 2.17
CA SER A 198 -11.02 2.16 2.87
C SER A 198 -11.64 1.06 3.76
N PRO A 199 -12.48 1.39 4.77
CA PRO A 199 -12.75 2.70 5.36
C PRO A 199 -11.88 3.03 6.58
N ASN A 200 -11.11 2.06 7.09
CA ASN A 200 -10.26 2.25 8.27
C ASN A 200 -8.99 1.39 8.17
N ASN A 201 -8.38 1.35 6.98
CA ASN A 201 -7.11 0.66 6.73
C ASN A 201 -7.14 -0.86 7.03
N HIS A 202 -8.30 -1.52 6.93
CA HIS A 202 -8.57 -2.89 7.42
C HIS A 202 -8.31 -3.11 8.94
N TYR A 203 -8.39 -2.08 9.79
CA TYR A 203 -8.30 -2.27 11.23
C TYR A 203 -9.56 -2.99 11.79
N LEU A 204 -9.40 -4.19 12.35
CA LEU A 204 -10.49 -4.96 12.95
C LEU A 204 -10.61 -4.66 14.46
N THR A 205 -11.82 -4.34 14.92
CA THR A 205 -12.12 -4.18 16.36
C THR A 205 -12.60 -5.52 16.94
N ALA A 206 -11.75 -6.54 16.88
CA ALA A 206 -12.03 -7.89 17.35
C ALA A 206 -11.18 -8.26 18.58
N GLY A 207 -11.61 -9.27 19.34
CA GLY A 207 -10.86 -9.81 20.48
C GLY A 207 -9.70 -10.72 20.05
N GLY A 208 -8.72 -10.19 19.32
CA GLY A 208 -7.58 -10.93 18.77
C GLY A 208 -6.49 -10.01 18.21
N ARG A 209 -5.38 -10.58 17.73
CA ARG A 209 -4.28 -9.83 17.10
C ARG A 209 -4.70 -9.40 15.68
N ASN A 210 -4.42 -8.15 15.32
CA ASN A 210 -4.64 -7.61 13.97
C ASN A 210 -3.43 -7.93 13.08
N GLY A 211 -3.09 -9.22 12.91
CA GLY A 211 -1.79 -9.65 12.36
C GLY A 211 -1.45 -9.03 10.99
N GLU A 212 -2.36 -9.13 10.02
CA GLU A 212 -2.24 -8.51 8.69
C GLU A 212 -1.96 -7.01 8.80
N PHE A 213 -2.85 -6.28 9.47
CA PHE A 213 -2.81 -4.84 9.62
C PHE A 213 -1.53 -4.36 10.34
N GLU A 214 -1.16 -5.02 11.45
CA GLU A 214 0.02 -4.67 12.23
C GLU A 214 1.30 -4.81 11.41
N ASP A 215 1.44 -5.92 10.69
CA ASP A 215 2.64 -6.19 9.89
C ASP A 215 2.67 -5.30 8.63
N ARG A 216 1.53 -5.04 7.97
CA ARG A 216 1.41 -4.09 6.84
C ARG A 216 1.64 -2.63 7.24
N VAL A 217 1.20 -2.21 8.42
CA VAL A 217 1.49 -0.86 8.94
C VAL A 217 2.99 -0.65 9.11
N ILE A 218 3.72 -1.66 9.57
CA ILE A 218 5.19 -1.60 9.70
C ILE A 218 5.86 -1.51 8.32
N ALA A 219 5.36 -2.28 7.34
CA ALA A 219 5.82 -2.24 5.94
C ALA A 219 5.58 -0.85 5.30
N ASN A 220 4.32 -0.41 5.23
CA ASN A 220 3.95 0.90 4.67
C ASN A 220 4.74 2.06 5.30
N ALA A 221 4.97 2.04 6.62
CA ALA A 221 5.77 3.04 7.32
C ALA A 221 7.25 3.04 6.88
N PHE A 222 7.85 1.85 6.77
CA PHE A 222 9.22 1.69 6.26
C PHE A 222 9.33 2.13 4.79
N TRP A 223 8.38 1.75 3.94
CA TRP A 223 8.40 2.11 2.52
C TRP A 223 8.32 3.62 2.28
N LEU A 224 7.49 4.33 3.04
CA LEU A 224 7.42 5.80 3.01
C LEU A 224 8.74 6.45 3.45
N GLU A 225 9.31 6.01 4.57
CA GLU A 225 10.61 6.53 5.04
C GLU A 225 11.73 6.29 4.01
N HIS A 226 11.77 5.08 3.43
CA HIS A 226 12.71 4.73 2.38
C HIS A 226 12.50 5.52 1.09
N ALA A 227 11.25 5.83 0.72
CA ALA A 227 10.94 6.70 -0.41
C ALA A 227 11.41 8.15 -0.18
N GLY A 228 11.26 8.68 1.05
CA GLY A 228 11.76 10.00 1.42
C GLY A 228 13.28 10.11 1.32
N GLU A 229 14.02 9.14 1.87
CA GLU A 229 15.49 9.10 1.76
C GLU A 229 15.95 8.82 0.31
N TYR A 230 15.24 8.01 -0.46
CA TYR A 230 15.51 7.78 -1.88
C TYR A 230 15.37 9.07 -2.71
N ALA A 231 14.26 9.80 -2.51
CA ALA A 231 13.97 11.06 -3.19
C ALA A 231 15.04 12.12 -2.88
N LYS A 232 15.38 12.27 -1.60
CA LYS A 232 16.46 13.14 -1.12
C LYS A 232 17.83 12.79 -1.70
N ARG A 233 18.15 11.51 -1.90
CA ARG A 233 19.43 11.06 -2.50
C ARG A 233 19.51 11.21 -4.02
N ARG A 234 18.37 11.41 -4.71
CA ARG A 234 18.29 11.65 -6.15
C ARG A 234 17.99 13.11 -6.50
N ASP A 235 18.06 14.01 -5.52
CA ASP A 235 17.67 15.43 -5.66
C ASP A 235 16.28 15.61 -6.29
N ALA A 236 15.37 14.66 -6.01
CA ALA A 236 14.00 14.68 -6.51
C ALA A 236 13.28 15.95 -6.02
N ARG A 237 12.40 16.47 -6.87
CA ARG A 237 11.76 17.77 -6.67
C ARG A 237 10.32 17.66 -6.17
N ALA A 238 9.72 16.46 -6.21
CA ALA A 238 8.46 16.16 -5.57
C ALA A 238 8.32 14.66 -5.24
N ILE A 239 7.41 14.33 -4.31
CA ILE A 239 6.92 12.97 -4.05
C ILE A 239 5.40 12.95 -4.25
N VAL A 240 4.87 11.89 -4.83
CA VAL A 240 3.43 11.60 -4.91
C VAL A 240 3.17 10.22 -4.30
N VAL A 241 2.18 10.12 -3.41
CA VAL A 241 1.76 8.90 -2.72
C VAL A 241 0.32 8.59 -3.12
N PHE A 242 0.01 7.34 -3.47
CA PHE A 242 -1.34 6.85 -3.77
C PHE A 242 -1.80 5.83 -2.73
N ILE A 243 -3.05 5.97 -2.29
CA ILE A 243 -3.77 5.03 -1.42
C ILE A 243 -5.25 5.05 -1.79
N GLN A 244 -5.94 3.91 -1.73
CA GLN A 244 -7.37 3.91 -2.04
C GLN A 244 -8.25 4.53 -0.93
N GLY A 245 -7.90 4.36 0.34
CA GLY A 245 -8.75 4.79 1.46
C GLY A 245 -8.51 6.22 1.93
N ASP A 246 -9.59 6.93 2.31
CA ASP A 246 -9.48 8.21 3.01
C ASP A 246 -8.85 8.01 4.40
N PRO A 247 -7.71 8.68 4.70
CA PRO A 247 -7.08 8.56 6.00
C PRO A 247 -7.75 9.41 7.09
N ASP A 248 -8.79 10.19 6.80
CA ASP A 248 -9.39 11.23 7.67
C ASP A 248 -8.28 12.07 8.36
N PRO A 249 -7.66 13.00 7.62
CA PRO A 249 -6.48 13.73 8.10
C PRO A 249 -6.80 14.74 9.21
N GLU A 250 -8.06 15.16 9.35
CA GLU A 250 -8.50 16.01 10.45
C GLU A 250 -8.60 15.23 11.76
N ARG A 251 -9.06 13.96 11.69
CA ARG A 251 -9.08 12.99 12.78
C ARG A 251 -7.70 12.44 13.09
N TYR A 252 -6.79 13.30 13.51
CA TYR A 252 -5.48 12.91 14.02
C TYR A 252 -5.59 12.61 15.52
N GLU A 253 -5.62 11.32 15.90
CA GLU A 253 -5.70 10.90 17.31
C GLU A 253 -4.55 11.49 18.14
N ARG A 254 -4.88 12.47 18.99
CA ARG A 254 -3.97 12.95 20.03
C ARG A 254 -4.10 12.04 21.25
N PRO A 255 -3.00 11.67 21.92
CA PRO A 255 -3.06 11.06 23.24
C PRO A 255 -3.88 11.96 24.17
N ASP A 256 -4.98 11.42 24.72
CA ASP A 256 -5.81 12.17 25.65
C ASP A 256 -5.00 12.45 26.93
N ARG A 257 -4.70 13.74 27.17
CA ARG A 257 -3.96 14.21 28.35
C ARG A 257 -4.67 13.85 29.66
N PHE A 258 -5.97 13.54 29.57
CA PHE A 258 -6.86 13.21 30.66
C PHE A 258 -7.58 11.87 30.44
N ALA A 259 -6.94 10.89 29.78
CA ALA A 259 -7.51 9.56 29.53
C ALA A 259 -8.11 8.88 30.79
N TRP A 260 -7.55 9.19 31.98
CA TRP A 260 -8.05 8.70 33.28
C TRP A 260 -9.43 9.25 33.67
N LEU A 261 -9.84 10.40 33.14
CA LEU A 261 -11.15 11.04 33.40
C LEU A 261 -12.29 10.46 32.55
N ARG A 262 -12.01 9.56 31.60
CA ARG A 262 -13.00 8.86 30.76
C ARG A 262 -14.04 9.75 30.04
N PHE A 263 -13.73 11.03 29.79
CA PHE A 263 -14.63 11.93 29.05
C PHE A 263 -14.76 11.56 27.57
N ALA A 264 -13.79 10.83 27.00
CA ALA A 264 -13.84 10.33 25.64
C ALA A 264 -14.89 9.20 25.49
N ARG A 265 -16.03 9.52 24.88
CA ARG A 265 -17.01 8.53 24.40
C ARG A 265 -16.38 7.69 23.29
N ASN A 266 -15.98 6.46 23.64
CA ASN A 266 -15.64 5.33 22.76
C ASN A 266 -15.25 5.71 21.32
N THR A 267 -14.16 6.46 21.14
CA THR A 267 -13.62 6.77 19.82
C THR A 267 -13.09 5.49 19.22
N ARG A 268 -13.72 5.01 18.12
CA ARG A 268 -13.20 3.88 17.32
C ARG A 268 -11.72 4.13 17.02
N ARG A 269 -10.89 3.09 17.06
CA ARG A 269 -9.46 3.23 16.74
C ARG A 269 -9.26 3.73 15.31
N ASP A 270 -8.51 4.82 15.15
CA ASP A 270 -7.95 5.29 13.88
C ASP A 270 -6.93 4.30 13.33
N GLY A 271 -7.32 3.52 12.32
CA GLY A 271 -6.46 2.58 11.60
C GLY A 271 -5.45 3.27 10.68
N PHE A 272 -5.62 4.57 10.41
CA PHE A 272 -4.69 5.37 9.64
C PHE A 272 -3.73 6.19 10.51
N LEU A 273 -3.76 6.08 11.85
CA LEU A 273 -2.91 6.91 12.73
C LEU A 273 -1.41 6.73 12.44
N GLU A 274 -0.96 5.48 12.34
CA GLU A 274 0.43 5.14 12.05
C GLU A 274 0.83 5.55 10.62
N PHE A 275 -0.10 5.48 9.67
CA PHE A 275 0.09 5.98 8.31
C PHE A 275 0.23 7.52 8.30
N LYS A 276 -0.65 8.26 8.97
CA LYS A 276 -0.58 9.72 9.13
C LYS A 276 0.72 10.16 9.80
N ARG A 277 1.21 9.43 10.83
CA ARG A 277 2.54 9.63 11.41
C ARG A 277 3.68 9.38 10.42
N SER A 278 3.54 8.36 9.57
CA SER A 278 4.53 8.04 8.53
C SER A 278 4.58 9.12 7.44
N LEU A 279 3.44 9.70 7.07
CA LEU A 279 3.37 10.90 6.20
C LEU A 279 4.04 12.13 6.84
N VAL A 280 3.81 12.37 8.14
CA VAL A 280 4.51 13.42 8.89
C VAL A 280 6.03 13.20 8.85
N LYS A 281 6.50 11.96 9.00
CA LYS A 281 7.92 11.61 8.94
C LYS A 281 8.50 11.77 7.53
N LEU A 282 7.79 11.31 6.50
CA LEU A 282 8.13 11.52 5.09
C LEU A 282 8.36 13.01 4.78
N ALA A 283 7.41 13.86 5.18
CA ALA A 283 7.47 15.31 4.96
C ALA A 283 8.60 16.02 5.75
N GLN A 284 9.11 15.41 6.83
CA GLN A 284 10.29 15.90 7.55
C GLN A 284 11.61 15.50 6.88
N ILE A 285 11.69 14.27 6.35
CA ILE A 285 12.83 13.73 5.61
C ILE A 285 12.97 14.46 4.27
N PHE A 286 11.88 14.52 3.52
CA PHE A 286 11.80 15.17 2.22
C PHE A 286 11.11 16.53 2.35
N ARG A 287 11.92 17.60 2.33
CA ARG A 287 11.43 18.99 2.48
C ARG A 287 10.81 19.59 1.21
N GLY A 288 10.75 18.83 0.13
CA GLY A 288 10.05 19.24 -1.09
C GLY A 288 8.53 19.02 -0.97
N PRO A 289 7.76 19.40 -2.01
CA PRO A 289 6.34 19.10 -2.16
C PRO A 289 6.05 17.60 -2.11
N VAL A 290 5.17 17.20 -1.20
CA VAL A 290 4.57 15.88 -1.11
C VAL A 290 3.10 15.99 -1.49
N LEU A 291 2.64 15.15 -2.41
CA LEU A 291 1.23 14.99 -2.76
C LEU A 291 0.75 13.65 -2.21
N VAL A 292 -0.40 13.61 -1.55
CA VAL A 292 -1.10 12.37 -1.20
C VAL A 292 -2.42 12.36 -1.96
N ILE A 293 -2.58 11.39 -2.86
CA ILE A 293 -3.77 11.18 -3.65
C ILE A 293 -4.52 9.99 -3.06
N HIS A 294 -5.83 10.15 -2.88
CA HIS A 294 -6.74 9.06 -2.54
C HIS A 294 -8.11 9.31 -3.13
N CYS A 295 -8.96 8.29 -3.13
CA CYS A 295 -10.36 8.41 -3.52
C CYS A 295 -11.29 8.53 -2.32
N ASP A 296 -12.46 9.11 -2.56
CA ASP A 296 -13.63 9.05 -1.70
C ASP A 296 -14.87 8.84 -2.58
N ASP A 297 -15.89 8.18 -2.04
CA ASP A 297 -17.21 8.05 -2.65
C ASP A 297 -18.10 9.29 -2.34
N GLU A 298 -17.70 10.16 -1.42
CA GLU A 298 -18.35 11.46 -1.19
C GLU A 298 -18.15 12.43 -2.37
N ARG A 299 -19.21 13.16 -2.76
CA ARG A 299 -19.21 14.00 -3.97
C ARG A 299 -18.60 15.38 -3.73
N ALA A 300 -17.35 15.59 -4.19
CA ALA A 300 -16.76 16.91 -4.31
C ALA A 300 -17.34 17.70 -5.50
N SER A 301 -17.75 18.96 -5.29
CA SER A 301 -18.40 19.81 -6.30
C SER A 301 -17.53 20.12 -7.54
N ALA A 302 -16.21 19.99 -7.44
CA ALA A 302 -15.26 20.16 -8.54
C ALA A 302 -14.77 18.81 -9.13
N GLY A 303 -15.27 17.67 -8.64
CA GLY A 303 -14.73 16.34 -8.95
C GLY A 303 -13.50 15.93 -8.14
N PHE A 304 -12.99 16.83 -7.29
CA PHE A 304 -11.86 16.62 -6.38
C PHE A 304 -11.82 17.70 -5.28
N VAL A 305 -11.08 17.46 -4.20
CA VAL A 305 -10.71 18.45 -3.16
C VAL A 305 -9.20 18.58 -3.08
N ILE A 306 -8.68 19.79 -2.81
CA ILE A 306 -7.24 20.04 -2.57
C ILE A 306 -7.08 20.87 -1.30
N ASP A 307 -6.35 20.33 -0.32
CA ASP A 307 -6.08 20.98 0.97
C ASP A 307 -4.74 20.54 1.59
N GLN A 308 -4.40 21.09 2.76
CA GLN A 308 -3.22 20.69 3.55
C GLN A 308 -3.63 20.36 5.01
N PRO A 309 -4.45 19.32 5.25
CA PRO A 309 -5.10 19.08 6.53
C PRO A 309 -4.17 18.43 7.57
N LEU A 310 -3.12 17.73 7.12
CA LEU A 310 -2.25 16.93 7.98
C LEU A 310 -1.54 17.78 9.03
N ARG A 311 -1.60 17.32 10.28
CA ARG A 311 -0.90 17.89 11.44
C ARG A 311 0.04 16.87 12.06
N ASN A 312 1.09 17.34 12.73
CA ASN A 312 1.95 16.49 13.55
C ASN A 312 1.41 16.34 14.99
N ASP A 313 2.06 15.51 15.81
CA ASP A 313 1.65 15.29 17.22
C ASP A 313 1.67 16.57 18.09
N LYS A 314 2.35 17.65 17.65
CA LYS A 314 2.33 18.98 18.29
C LYS A 314 1.15 19.85 17.83
N GLY A 315 0.33 19.38 16.89
CA GLY A 315 -0.79 20.09 16.29
C GLY A 315 -0.44 21.09 15.18
N MET A 316 0.84 21.20 14.83
CA MET A 316 1.32 22.10 13.76
C MET A 316 1.04 21.49 12.38
N LEU A 317 0.70 22.34 11.42
CA LEU A 317 0.42 21.92 10.03
C LEU A 317 1.68 21.40 9.33
N VAL A 318 1.53 20.38 8.48
CA VAL A 318 2.59 19.88 7.60
C VAL A 318 2.51 20.61 6.25
N THR A 319 3.15 21.78 6.16
CA THR A 319 2.95 22.75 5.06
C THR A 319 3.49 22.33 3.70
N ASN A 320 4.33 21.28 3.64
CA ASN A 320 4.84 20.72 2.38
C ASN A 320 4.06 19.48 1.92
N LEU A 321 3.03 19.05 2.64
CA LEU A 321 2.15 17.96 2.22
C LEU A 321 0.77 18.50 1.82
N THR A 322 0.37 18.19 0.59
CA THR A 322 -0.94 18.51 0.03
C THR A 322 -1.71 17.22 -0.22
N ARG A 323 -2.97 17.19 0.20
CA ARG A 323 -3.90 16.11 -0.12
C ARG A 323 -4.67 16.46 -1.39
N VAL A 324 -4.95 15.44 -2.21
CA VAL A 324 -5.90 15.51 -3.32
C VAL A 324 -6.84 14.33 -3.17
N GLU A 325 -8.07 14.63 -2.80
CA GLU A 325 -9.18 13.67 -2.68
C GLU A 325 -9.90 13.64 -4.03
N LEU A 326 -10.06 12.45 -4.63
CA LEU A 326 -10.65 12.27 -5.94
C LEU A 326 -12.10 11.79 -5.82
N ALA A 327 -13.02 12.52 -6.45
CA ALA A 327 -14.45 12.25 -6.41
C ALA A 327 -15.14 12.63 -7.74
N PRO A 328 -14.77 12.01 -8.88
CA PRO A 328 -15.33 12.33 -10.18
C PRO A 328 -16.85 12.11 -10.21
N HIS A 329 -17.59 13.01 -10.87
CA HIS A 329 -19.05 12.96 -10.90
C HIS A 329 -19.58 11.77 -11.72
N ASP A 330 -18.82 11.35 -12.74
CA ASP A 330 -19.12 10.19 -13.57
C ASP A 330 -17.84 9.34 -13.75
N ARG A 331 -17.67 8.35 -12.88
CA ARG A 331 -16.52 7.42 -12.87
C ARG A 331 -16.30 6.62 -14.17
N LEU A 332 -17.27 6.61 -15.10
CA LEU A 332 -17.19 5.88 -16.38
C LEU A 332 -16.95 6.80 -17.59
N ASN A 333 -17.09 8.11 -17.41
CA ASN A 333 -16.87 9.12 -18.45
C ASN A 333 -15.88 10.21 -18.03
N GLN A 334 -15.35 10.19 -16.81
CA GLN A 334 -14.39 11.17 -16.30
C GLN A 334 -13.15 10.52 -15.71
N TRP A 335 -12.00 11.15 -15.91
CA TRP A 335 -10.76 10.87 -15.20
C TRP A 335 -10.15 12.16 -14.64
N ILE A 336 -9.25 12.01 -13.69
CA ILE A 336 -8.51 13.13 -13.11
C ILE A 336 -7.13 13.18 -13.76
N GLN A 337 -6.79 14.30 -14.39
CA GLN A 337 -5.44 14.55 -14.91
C GLN A 337 -4.68 15.44 -13.94
N ILE A 338 -3.48 15.00 -13.55
CA ILE A 338 -2.54 15.76 -12.75
C ILE A 338 -1.36 16.15 -13.66
N GLU A 339 -1.25 17.44 -13.96
CA GLU A 339 -0.08 18.02 -14.62
C GLU A 339 1.01 18.30 -13.58
N ALA A 340 2.21 17.77 -13.82
CA ALA A 340 3.43 18.09 -13.08
C ALA A 340 4.23 19.15 -13.85
N ASP A 341 4.34 20.35 -13.27
CA ASP A 341 5.20 21.43 -13.72
C ASP A 341 6.04 21.90 -12.53
N LEU A 342 7.18 21.23 -12.36
CA LEU A 342 8.08 21.45 -11.24
C LEU A 342 8.72 22.85 -11.27
N GLY A 343 8.60 23.61 -12.38
CA GLY A 343 8.99 25.03 -12.45
C GLY A 343 8.03 25.97 -11.72
N LYS A 344 6.79 25.53 -11.47
CA LYS A 344 5.72 26.34 -10.86
C LYS A 344 5.54 26.10 -9.36
N LYS A 345 4.81 27.01 -8.73
CA LYS A 345 4.34 26.93 -7.33
C LYS A 345 2.83 27.26 -7.30
N PRO A 346 1.94 26.31 -6.97
CA PRO A 346 2.20 24.89 -6.74
C PRO A 346 2.76 24.16 -7.98
N PRO A 347 3.50 23.06 -7.81
CA PRO A 347 4.09 22.30 -8.92
C PRO A 347 3.11 21.32 -9.59
N PHE A 348 1.96 21.08 -8.97
CA PHE A 348 0.92 20.18 -9.47
C PHE A 348 -0.36 20.97 -9.78
N ARG A 349 -1.01 20.63 -10.89
CA ARG A 349 -2.34 21.12 -11.26
C ARG A 349 -3.25 19.93 -11.50
N VAL A 350 -4.40 19.90 -10.82
CA VAL A 350 -5.42 18.87 -10.95
C VAL A 350 -6.54 19.40 -11.85
N SER A 351 -7.07 18.54 -12.73
CA SER A 351 -8.21 18.84 -13.58
C SER A 351 -9.05 17.59 -13.86
N VAL A 352 -10.37 17.76 -13.98
CA VAL A 352 -11.26 16.71 -14.50
C VAL A 352 -11.21 16.75 -16.03
N ARG A 353 -11.19 15.58 -16.66
CA ARG A 353 -11.26 15.39 -18.11
C ARG A 353 -12.38 14.41 -18.46
N ASP A 354 -13.10 14.67 -19.54
CA ASP A 354 -14.23 13.85 -20.00
C ASP A 354 -13.85 12.97 -21.21
N VAL A 355 -14.44 11.77 -21.29
CA VAL A 355 -14.34 10.88 -22.45
C VAL A 355 -14.99 11.56 -23.65
N PRO A 356 -14.30 11.66 -24.81
CA PRO A 356 -14.88 12.26 -26.01
C PRO A 356 -16.20 11.58 -26.39
N ARG A 357 -17.29 12.35 -26.49
CA ARG A 357 -18.67 11.81 -26.69
C ARG A 357 -18.84 10.93 -27.93
N GLN A 358 -17.99 11.10 -28.93
CA GLN A 358 -18.01 10.34 -30.20
C GLN A 358 -17.21 9.03 -30.13
N MET A 359 -16.61 8.73 -28.98
CA MET A 359 -15.76 7.56 -28.82
C MET A 359 -16.60 6.28 -28.78
N PRO A 360 -16.33 5.30 -29.68
CA PRO A 360 -17.09 4.05 -29.71
C PRO A 360 -16.90 3.26 -28.41
N MET A 361 -17.94 2.54 -28.00
CA MET A 361 -17.78 1.48 -27.00
C MET A 361 -17.00 0.32 -27.62
N PRO A 362 -15.98 -0.21 -26.92
CA PRO A 362 -15.34 -1.48 -27.28
C PRO A 362 -16.38 -2.59 -27.41
N THR A 363 -16.28 -3.39 -28.46
CA THR A 363 -17.09 -4.61 -28.58
C THR A 363 -16.68 -5.55 -27.46
N ALA A 364 -17.61 -5.89 -26.56
CA ALA A 364 -17.33 -6.85 -25.49
C ALA A 364 -16.88 -8.18 -26.10
N ALA A 365 -15.75 -8.72 -25.61
CA ALA A 365 -15.40 -10.11 -25.88
C ALA A 365 -16.55 -11.00 -25.36
N PRO A 366 -16.94 -12.07 -26.08
CA PRO A 366 -18.01 -12.95 -25.63
C PRO A 366 -17.61 -13.58 -24.29
N VAL A 367 -18.33 -13.22 -23.24
CA VAL A 367 -18.18 -13.83 -21.91
C VAL A 367 -18.44 -15.33 -22.07
N PRO A 368 -17.52 -16.23 -21.65
CA PRO A 368 -17.78 -17.66 -21.61
C PRO A 368 -19.08 -17.91 -20.86
N GLN A 369 -20.04 -18.54 -21.51
CA GLN A 369 -21.36 -18.70 -20.92
C GLN A 369 -21.28 -19.63 -19.71
N ARG A 370 -21.54 -19.06 -18.53
CA ARG A 370 -21.97 -19.77 -17.32
C ARG A 370 -20.94 -20.79 -16.81
N GLU A 371 -20.09 -20.35 -15.88
CA GLU A 371 -19.71 -21.25 -14.79
C GLU A 371 -21.03 -21.75 -14.16
N GLU A 372 -21.27 -23.06 -14.26
CA GLU A 372 -22.27 -23.69 -13.42
C GLU A 372 -21.91 -23.38 -11.95
N PRO A 373 -22.89 -23.12 -11.07
CA PRO A 373 -22.58 -23.06 -9.66
C PRO A 373 -21.94 -24.39 -9.28
N ALA A 374 -20.68 -24.35 -8.85
CA ALA A 374 -19.94 -25.53 -8.40
C ALA A 374 -20.85 -26.35 -7.51
N ALA A 375 -21.06 -27.61 -7.89
CA ALA A 375 -22.19 -28.42 -7.44
C ALA A 375 -22.42 -28.24 -5.95
N SER A 376 -23.62 -27.75 -5.59
CA SER A 376 -23.99 -27.48 -4.21
C SER A 376 -23.54 -28.64 -3.33
N MET A 377 -22.67 -28.35 -2.37
CA MET A 377 -22.25 -29.34 -1.37
C MET A 377 -23.51 -30.09 -0.89
N PRO A 378 -23.56 -31.43 -0.99
CA PRO A 378 -24.78 -32.15 -0.65
C PRO A 378 -25.18 -31.76 0.77
N ALA A 379 -26.42 -31.31 0.93
CA ALA A 379 -26.89 -30.74 2.17
C ALA A 379 -26.56 -31.69 3.32
N VAL A 380 -25.82 -31.20 4.33
CA VAL A 380 -25.56 -31.96 5.55
C VAL A 380 -26.91 -32.43 6.07
N PRO A 381 -27.15 -33.76 6.19
CA PRO A 381 -28.44 -34.25 6.64
C PRO A 381 -28.78 -33.61 7.97
N ALA A 382 -29.99 -33.04 8.07
CA ALA A 382 -30.47 -32.47 9.32
C ALA A 382 -30.37 -33.54 10.42
N LEU A 383 -29.64 -33.23 11.48
CA LEU A 383 -29.54 -34.10 12.65
C LEU A 383 -30.95 -34.37 13.17
N GLY A 384 -31.37 -35.64 13.08
CA GLY A 384 -32.57 -36.11 13.75
C GLY A 384 -32.47 -35.89 15.26
N PRO A 385 -33.61 -35.88 15.98
CA PRO A 385 -33.61 -35.67 17.43
C PRO A 385 -32.73 -36.71 18.11
N ALA A 386 -31.87 -36.26 19.02
CA ALA A 386 -30.89 -37.10 19.69
C ALA A 386 -31.56 -38.19 20.54
N SER A 387 -31.46 -39.44 20.08
CA SER A 387 -31.61 -40.66 20.84
C SER A 387 -30.81 -41.76 20.14
N GLU A 388 -30.34 -42.75 20.91
CA GLU A 388 -29.59 -43.92 20.42
C GLU A 388 -28.15 -43.66 19.91
N LEU A 389 -27.31 -43.10 20.80
CA LEU A 389 -25.88 -43.43 20.79
C LEU A 389 -25.69 -44.86 21.35
N PRO A 390 -24.92 -45.75 20.69
CA PRO A 390 -24.52 -47.03 21.29
C PRO A 390 -23.57 -46.79 22.48
N PRO A 391 -23.62 -47.62 23.53
CA PRO A 391 -22.89 -47.35 24.77
C PRO A 391 -21.38 -47.44 24.59
N LEU A 392 -20.68 -46.40 25.07
CA LEU A 392 -19.23 -46.38 25.19
C LEU A 392 -18.73 -47.35 26.28
N LEU A 393 -17.47 -47.75 26.13
CA LEU A 393 -16.72 -48.70 26.94
C LEU A 393 -16.86 -48.45 28.46
N GLN A 394 -16.99 -49.53 29.22
CA GLN A 394 -17.07 -49.52 30.68
C GLN A 394 -15.76 -49.05 31.32
N THR A 395 -15.85 -48.07 32.23
CA THR A 395 -14.78 -47.76 33.19
C THR A 395 -14.81 -48.76 34.35
N PRO A 396 -13.67 -49.33 34.80
CA PRO A 396 -13.68 -50.33 35.86
C PRO A 396 -13.89 -49.70 37.25
N GLY A 397 -14.84 -50.23 38.02
CA GLY A 397 -14.88 -50.05 39.48
C GLY A 397 -16.08 -49.31 40.04
N GLN A 398 -17.24 -49.96 40.07
CA GLN A 398 -18.21 -49.78 41.15
C GLN A 398 -19.02 -51.08 41.37
N GLN A 399 -19.07 -51.54 42.62
CA GLN A 399 -19.78 -52.75 43.02
C GLN A 399 -21.22 -52.41 43.42
N GLN A 400 -22.20 -53.21 42.99
CA GLN A 400 -23.54 -53.31 43.60
C GLN A 400 -24.12 -54.73 43.30
N PRO A 401 -25.13 -55.20 44.05
CA PRO A 401 -25.02 -56.53 44.68
C PRO A 401 -25.96 -57.60 44.10
N ASP A 402 -25.78 -58.82 44.63
CA ASP A 402 -26.54 -60.05 44.39
C ASP A 402 -28.02 -59.89 43.98
N GLN A 403 -28.38 -60.45 42.83
CA GLN A 403 -29.62 -61.22 42.68
C GLN A 403 -29.37 -62.52 41.92
N GLN A 404 -30.18 -63.53 42.26
CA GLN A 404 -29.83 -64.94 42.09
C GLN A 404 -30.30 -65.55 40.77
N GLN A 405 -29.43 -66.39 40.22
CA GLN A 405 -29.73 -67.69 39.61
C GLN A 405 -30.91 -67.80 38.63
N HIS A 406 -30.60 -68.09 37.36
CA HIS A 406 -31.25 -69.19 36.64
C HIS A 406 -30.22 -69.97 35.80
N ARG A 407 -30.30 -71.31 35.84
CA ARG A 407 -29.46 -72.27 35.08
C ARG A 407 -30.01 -72.45 33.65
N PRO A 408 -29.16 -72.82 32.69
CA PRO A 408 -29.05 -74.22 32.22
C PRO A 408 -27.58 -74.73 32.30
N THR A 409 -27.28 -75.94 32.80
CA THR A 409 -27.18 -77.22 32.03
C THR A 409 -26.41 -77.05 30.71
N ASP A 410 -25.09 -77.27 30.63
CA ASP A 410 -24.30 -78.52 30.79
C ASP A 410 -24.24 -79.37 29.49
N ASP A 411 -23.21 -80.22 29.37
CA ASP A 411 -22.63 -80.82 28.15
C ASP A 411 -21.74 -79.85 27.32
N GLY A 412 -20.45 -80.11 27.03
CA GLY A 412 -19.56 -81.19 27.45
C GLY A 412 -18.49 -81.53 26.39
N ASN A 413 -17.23 -81.73 26.84
CA ASN A 413 -16.05 -82.34 26.14
C ASN A 413 -15.02 -81.46 25.39
N GLY A 414 -13.73 -81.86 25.51
CA GLY A 414 -12.59 -81.42 24.67
C GLY A 414 -11.67 -80.36 25.32
N GLU A 415 -10.96 -80.61 26.42
CA GLU A 415 -9.65 -81.27 26.54
C GLU A 415 -8.45 -80.63 25.77
N TYR A 416 -7.30 -80.58 26.45
CA TYR A 416 -5.93 -80.16 26.04
C TYR A 416 -5.58 -78.66 25.91
N GLY A 417 -4.86 -78.14 26.92
CA GLY A 417 -3.75 -77.19 26.75
C GLY A 417 -2.40 -77.95 26.89
N PRO A 418 -1.31 -77.36 27.41
CA PRO A 418 -0.91 -75.94 27.45
C PRO A 418 0.58 -75.69 27.06
N ALA A 419 0.97 -74.43 26.76
CA ALA A 419 2.35 -73.93 26.85
C ALA A 419 2.29 -72.37 26.92
N MET A 420 2.84 -71.63 27.91
CA MET A 420 4.23 -71.56 28.42
C MET A 420 5.21 -71.14 27.30
N SER A 421 5.97 -70.03 27.36
CA SER A 421 6.50 -69.26 28.51
C SER A 421 6.74 -67.77 28.18
N GLY A 422 7.17 -66.98 29.18
CA GLY A 422 7.24 -65.51 29.14
C GLY A 422 8.61 -64.83 28.79
N PRO A 423 8.91 -63.64 29.37
CA PRO A 423 9.82 -62.57 28.85
C PRO A 423 11.29 -62.70 29.39
N PRO A 424 12.22 -61.69 29.42
CA PRO A 424 12.15 -60.23 29.14
C PRO A 424 13.40 -59.57 28.44
N ALA A 425 13.49 -58.23 28.54
CA ALA A 425 14.52 -57.33 27.97
C ALA A 425 15.81 -57.16 28.81
N SER A 426 16.86 -56.53 28.25
CA SER A 426 17.86 -55.64 28.95
C SER A 426 19.01 -55.09 28.05
N THR A 427 19.25 -53.76 28.11
CA THR A 427 20.49 -52.95 28.43
C THR A 427 21.93 -53.48 28.08
N VAL A 428 23.04 -52.69 27.95
CA VAL A 428 23.36 -51.23 28.13
C VAL A 428 24.64 -50.72 27.36
N LEU A 429 24.92 -49.41 27.47
CA LEU A 429 26.15 -48.55 27.25
C LEU A 429 27.54 -49.11 27.73
N PRO A 430 28.77 -48.50 27.52
CA PRO A 430 29.10 -47.05 27.74
C PRO A 430 30.33 -46.31 27.10
N HIS A 431 30.33 -44.96 27.26
CA HIS A 431 31.39 -43.95 27.59
C HIS A 431 32.64 -43.55 26.73
N ALA A 432 32.67 -42.27 26.30
CA ALA A 432 33.46 -41.08 26.81
C ALA A 432 35.02 -41.11 26.91
N PRO A 433 35.77 -39.97 27.11
CA PRO A 433 35.43 -38.54 27.42
C PRO A 433 35.94 -37.53 26.34
N GLY A 434 36.10 -36.19 26.50
CA GLY A 434 36.10 -35.26 27.66
C GLY A 434 35.88 -33.74 27.32
N ALA A 435 36.55 -32.79 28.02
CA ALA A 435 36.24 -31.33 28.08
C ALA A 435 37.53 -30.46 28.40
N PRO A 436 37.56 -29.16 28.86
CA PRO A 436 36.48 -28.26 29.36
C PRO A 436 36.54 -26.69 29.19
N SER A 437 35.38 -26.04 29.44
CA SER A 437 35.08 -24.80 30.24
C SER A 437 35.70 -23.39 30.01
N GLY A 438 34.87 -22.32 30.18
CA GLY A 438 35.32 -20.98 30.62
C GLY A 438 34.32 -19.80 30.56
N ALA A 439 33.81 -19.33 31.71
CA ALA A 439 33.09 -18.05 31.99
C ALA A 439 32.98 -17.87 33.54
N PRO A 440 32.53 -16.74 34.17
CA PRO A 440 32.05 -15.43 33.66
C PRO A 440 32.66 -14.18 34.38
N GLY A 441 32.15 -12.96 34.14
CA GLY A 441 32.35 -11.82 35.08
C GLY A 441 32.03 -10.39 34.55
N THR A 442 31.24 -9.62 35.31
CA THR A 442 31.10 -8.14 35.22
C THR A 442 31.65 -7.50 36.51
N PRO A 443 32.05 -6.20 36.51
CA PRO A 443 31.14 -5.16 37.03
C PRO A 443 31.28 -3.77 36.36
N ALA A 444 30.54 -2.78 36.85
CA ALA A 444 30.51 -1.40 36.37
C ALA A 444 31.44 -0.44 37.15
N SER A 445 31.84 0.68 36.53
CA SER A 445 32.03 1.97 37.25
C SER A 445 32.03 3.18 36.30
N SER A 446 31.70 4.34 36.85
CA SER A 446 31.81 5.68 36.27
C SER A 446 33.19 6.31 36.54
N VAL A 447 33.51 7.46 35.90
CA VAL A 447 34.13 8.67 36.55
C VAL A 447 34.38 9.84 35.55
N GLN A 448 33.89 11.01 35.97
CA GLN A 448 34.18 12.44 35.73
C GLN A 448 35.12 13.02 34.62
N ARG A 449 34.58 14.09 34.00
CA ARG A 449 35.11 15.47 33.78
C ARG A 449 36.63 15.78 33.73
N GLY A 450 36.97 16.63 32.75
CA GLY A 450 37.92 17.77 32.88
C GLY A 450 39.05 17.78 31.83
N PRO A 451 39.63 18.95 31.50
CA PRO A 451 39.31 20.31 31.96
C PRO A 451 38.12 20.95 31.21
#